data_AF-Q143Z6-F1
#
_entry.id   AF-Q143Z6-F1
#
_cell.length_a   1.000
_cell.length_b   1.000
_cell.length_c   1.000
_cell.angle_alpha   90.00
_cell.angle_beta   90.00
_cell.angle_gamma   90.00
#
_symmetry.space_group_name_H-M   'P 1'
#
loop_
_entity.id
_entity.type
_entity.pdbx_description
1 polymer ?
#
loop_
_entity_poly.entity_id
_entity_poly.type
_entity_poly.pdbx_seq_one_letter_code
_entity_poly.pdbx_strand_id
1 'polypeptide(L)'
;MSTRFERDVKAFLYYLLVFFLGITCLAIFEELAVMPFVAWLHGYEGYFWPPMSRIYAACKFVPFASFVCAFGVWLYERKRIGW
;
A
#
# COMPACT_ATOMS: atom_id res chain seq x y z
N MET A 1 -2.19 -6.67 -30.69
CA MET A 1 -1.49 -6.81 -29.39
C MET A 1 -1.17 -8.28 -29.20
N SER A 2 0.04 -8.63 -28.76
CA SER A 2 0.36 -10.03 -28.43
C SER A 2 -0.46 -10.44 -27.19
N THR A 3 -1.17 -11.56 -27.24
CA THR A 3 -1.93 -12.13 -26.09
C THR A 3 -1.07 -12.28 -24.85
N ARG A 4 0.24 -12.44 -25.04
CA ARG A 4 1.27 -12.49 -24.00
C ARG A 4 1.41 -11.16 -23.26
N PHE A 5 1.47 -10.05 -23.99
CA PHE A 5 1.57 -8.70 -23.41
C PHE A 5 0.32 -8.31 -22.62
N GLU A 6 -0.86 -8.66 -23.11
CA GLU A 6 -2.12 -8.40 -22.40
C GLU A 6 -2.19 -9.14 -21.06
N ARG A 7 -1.69 -10.38 -20.99
CA ARG A 7 -1.65 -11.15 -19.75
C ARG A 7 -0.69 -10.54 -18.72
N ASP A 8 0.48 -10.09 -19.16
CA ASP A 8 1.46 -9.42 -18.28
C ASP A 8 0.92 -8.13 -17.68
N VAL A 9 0.32 -7.28 -18.51
CA VAL A 9 -0.26 -6.02 -18.06
C VAL A 9 -1.41 -6.27 -17.08
N LYS A 10 -2.27 -7.24 -17.35
CA LYS A 10 -3.34 -7.63 -16.41
C LYS A 10 -2.77 -8.11 -15.09
N ALA A 11 -1.76 -8.98 -15.09
CA ALA A 11 -1.13 -9.47 -13.85
C ALA A 11 -0.53 -8.31 -13.04
N PHE A 12 0.20 -7.41 -13.69
CA PHE A 12 0.74 -6.21 -13.04
C PHE A 12 -0.35 -5.34 -12.41
N LEU A 13 -1.45 -5.10 -13.13
CA LEU A 13 -2.58 -4.32 -12.60
C LEU A 13 -3.25 -5.00 -11.41
N TYR A 14 -3.36 -6.33 -11.40
CA TYR A 14 -3.85 -7.08 -10.25
C TYR A 14 -2.92 -6.95 -9.04
N TYR A 15 -1.60 -7.08 -9.21
CA TYR A 15 -0.66 -6.86 -8.12
C TYR A 15 -0.75 -5.44 -7.59
N LEU A 16 -0.80 -4.45 -8.47
CA LEU A 16 -0.94 -3.04 -8.10
C LEU A 16 -2.21 -2.81 -7.27
N LEU A 17 -3.35 -3.37 -7.69
CA LEU A 17 -4.61 -3.24 -6.98
C LEU A 17 -4.55 -3.90 -5.58
N VAL A 18 -4.01 -5.12 -5.50
CA VAL A 18 -3.89 -5.86 -4.24
C VAL A 18 -2.99 -5.12 -3.25
N PHE A 19 -1.82 -4.65 -3.70
CA PHE A 19 -0.92 -3.88 -2.83
C PHE A 19 -1.52 -2.54 -2.44
N PHE A 20 -2.21 -1.87 -3.36
CA PHE A 20 -2.89 -0.61 -3.07
C PHE A 20 -3.94 -0.75 -1.97
N LEU A 21 -4.83 -1.74 -2.08
CA LEU A 21 -5.82 -2.01 -1.06
C LEU A 21 -5.17 -2.45 0.26
N GLY A 22 -4.18 -3.35 0.22
CA GLY A 22 -3.50 -3.85 1.41
C GLY A 22 -2.78 -2.75 2.18
N ILE A 23 -1.99 -1.92 1.50
CA ILE A 23 -1.25 -0.80 2.11
C ILE A 23 -2.22 0.28 2.60
N THR A 24 -3.32 0.53 1.89
CA THR A 24 -4.37 1.46 2.35
C THR A 24 -5.00 0.97 3.65
N CYS A 25 -5.39 -0.30 3.73
CA CYS A 25 -5.94 -0.89 4.96
C CYS A 25 -4.94 -0.81 6.12
N LEU A 26 -3.65 -1.08 5.87
CA LEU A 26 -2.60 -0.95 6.86
C LEU A 26 -2.43 0.49 7.34
N ALA A 27 -2.41 1.47 6.44
CA ALA A 27 -2.29 2.87 6.79
C ALA A 27 -3.49 3.36 7.62
N ILE A 28 -4.71 2.92 7.28
CA ILE A 28 -5.91 3.24 8.06
C ILE A 28 -5.82 2.59 9.46
N PHE A 29 -5.40 1.33 9.53
CA PHE A 29 -5.24 0.62 10.80
C PHE A 29 -4.16 1.27 11.69
N GLU A 30 -3.05 1.68 11.11
CA GLU A 30 -1.99 2.40 11.81
C GLU A 30 -2.53 3.71 12.42
N GLU A 31 -3.23 4.51 11.62
CA GLU A 31 -3.75 5.81 12.04
C GLU A 31 -4.89 5.73 13.06
N LEU A 32 -5.76 4.73 12.95
CA LEU A 32 -6.98 4.62 13.77
C LEU A 32 -6.87 3.64 14.93
N ALA A 33 -5.91 2.72 14.94
CA ALA A 33 -5.73 1.76 16.01
C ALA A 33 -4.38 1.94 16.71
N VAL A 34 -3.28 1.88 15.95
CA VAL A 34 -1.94 1.87 16.52
C VAL A 34 -1.60 3.20 17.17
N MET A 35 -1.83 4.32 16.49
CA MET A 35 -1.45 5.63 17.02
C MET A 35 -2.30 6.13 18.18
N PRO A 36 -3.63 5.97 18.18
CA PRO A 36 -4.43 6.24 19.37
C PRO A 36 -4.00 5.37 20.55
N PHE A 37 -3.68 4.09 20.31
CA PHE A 37 -3.19 3.20 21.35
C PHE A 37 -1.84 3.67 21.93
N VAL A 38 -0.90 4.07 21.07
CA VAL A 38 0.39 4.64 21.50
C VAL A 38 0.19 5.97 22.25
N ALA A 39 -0.70 6.85 21.78
CA ALA A 39 -1.00 8.10 22.46
C ALA A 39 -1.61 7.86 23.86
N TRP A 40 -2.51 6.89 23.97
CA TRP A 40 -3.10 6.47 25.25
C TRP A 40 -2.03 5.96 26.24
N LEU A 41 -1.07 5.14 25.78
CA LEU A 41 0.05 4.67 26.62
C LEU A 41 0.94 5.82 27.14
N HIS A 42 1.03 6.93 26.40
CA HIS A 42 1.79 8.11 26.82
C HIS A 42 0.96 9.11 27.63
N GLY A 43 -0.27 8.77 28.02
CA GLY A 43 -1.17 9.65 28.79
C GLY A 43 -1.75 10.81 27.99
N TYR A 44 -1.71 10.75 26.65
CA TYR A 44 -2.31 11.74 25.77
C TYR A 44 -3.78 11.38 25.47
N GLU A 45 -4.72 12.12 26.05
CA GLU A 45 -6.17 11.88 25.85
C GLU A 45 -6.73 12.51 24.56
N GLY A 46 -5.94 13.29 23.83
CA GLY A 46 -6.41 14.13 22.73
C GLY A 46 -6.31 13.55 21.32
N TYR A 47 -5.85 12.30 21.14
CA TYR A 47 -5.65 11.75 19.79
C TYR A 47 -6.95 11.19 19.21
N PHE A 48 -7.81 12.08 18.70
CA PHE A 48 -9.10 11.73 18.09
C PHE A 48 -9.04 11.59 16.57
N TRP A 49 -8.17 12.35 15.89
CA TRP A 49 -8.08 12.37 14.43
C TRP A 49 -6.66 12.64 13.95
N PRO A 50 -6.17 11.96 12.90
CA PRO A 50 -4.86 12.25 12.35
C PRO A 50 -4.82 13.66 11.73
N PRO A 51 -3.70 14.39 11.90
CA PRO A 51 -3.56 15.72 11.30
C PRO A 51 -3.54 15.60 9.77
N MET A 52 -4.10 16.61 9.09
CA MET A 52 -4.19 16.65 7.63
C MET A 52 -2.85 16.43 6.93
N SER A 53 -1.75 16.93 7.50
CA SER A 53 -0.40 16.73 6.97
C SER A 53 -0.01 15.26 6.82
N ARG A 54 -0.45 14.41 7.76
CA ARG A 54 -0.15 12.97 7.77
C ARG A 54 -1.06 12.19 6.82
N ILE A 55 -2.32 12.59 6.71
CA ILE A 55 -3.22 12.09 5.66
C ILE A 55 -2.63 12.37 4.27
N TYR A 56 -2.16 13.60 4.02
CA TYR A 56 -1.50 13.95 2.75
C TYR A 56 -0.20 13.17 2.52
N ALA A 57 0.57 12.89 3.57
CA ALA A 57 1.76 12.05 3.45
C ALA A 57 1.38 10.60 3.09
N ALA A 58 0.37 10.03 3.75
CA ALA A 58 -0.16 8.70 3.45
C ALA A 58 -0.68 8.62 2.01
N CYS A 59 -1.42 9.62 1.52
CA CYS A 59 -1.91 9.66 0.14
C CYS A 59 -0.80 9.68 -0.91
N LYS A 60 0.41 10.15 -0.58
CA LYS A 60 1.58 10.08 -1.49
C LYS A 60 2.33 8.77 -1.32
N PHE A 61 2.46 8.31 -0.08
CA PHE A 61 3.20 7.11 0.26
C PHE A 61 2.51 5.83 -0.24
N VAL A 62 1.21 5.69 0.00
CA VAL A 62 0.41 4.52 -0.39
C VAL A 62 0.57 4.18 -1.88
N PRO A 63 0.30 5.08 -2.84
CA PRO A 63 0.45 4.75 -4.26
C PRO A 63 1.91 4.46 -4.65
N PHE A 64 2.88 5.18 -4.07
CA PHE A 64 4.30 4.94 -4.33
C PHE A 64 4.75 3.56 -3.85
N ALA A 65 4.45 3.22 -2.59
CA ALA A 65 4.78 1.92 -2.01
C ALA A 65 4.08 0.77 -2.76
N SER A 66 2.81 0.96 -3.11
CA SER A 66 2.04 -0.02 -3.89
C SER A 66 2.65 -0.28 -5.25
N PHE A 67 3.10 0.78 -5.94
CA PHE A 67 3.78 0.67 -7.22
C PHE A 67 5.11 -0.07 -7.10
N VAL A 68 5.93 0.27 -6.11
CA VAL A 68 7.22 -0.40 -5.87
C VAL A 68 7.03 -1.88 -5.55
N CYS A 69 6.07 -2.23 -4.69
CA CYS A 69 5.76 -3.61 -4.36
C CYS A 69 5.23 -4.40 -5.58
N ALA A 70 4.27 -3.83 -6.32
CA ALA A 70 3.72 -4.45 -7.51
C ALA A 70 4.81 -4.67 -8.59
N PHE A 71 5.70 -3.70 -8.78
CA PHE A 71 6.81 -3.81 -9.70
C PHE A 71 7.82 -4.88 -9.27
N GLY A 72 8.14 -4.95 -7.98
CA GLY A 72 9.01 -5.98 -7.42
C GLY A 72 8.45 -7.39 -7.61
N VAL A 73 7.16 -7.60 -7.30
CA VAL A 73 6.49 -8.90 -7.50
C VAL A 73 6.40 -9.26 -8.98
N TRP A 74 6.08 -8.30 -9.84
CA TRP A 74 6.03 -8.52 -11.27
C TRP A 74 7.39 -8.95 -11.84
N LEU A 75 8.49 -8.28 -11.45
CA LEU A 75 9.84 -8.69 -11.85
C LEU A 75 10.21 -10.08 -11.31
N TYR A 76 9.84 -10.37 -10.07
CA TYR A 76 10.11 -11.65 -9.43
C TYR A 76 9.39 -12.81 -10.14
N GLU A 77 8.10 -12.65 -10.43
CA GLU A 77 7.34 -13.67 -11.17
C GLU A 77 7.85 -13.83 -12.60
N ARG A 78 8.19 -12.73 -13.27
CA ARG A 78 8.77 -12.78 -14.62
C ARG A 78 10.05 -13.61 -14.66
N LYS A 79 10.87 -13.56 -13.59
CA LYS A 79 12.09 -14.38 -13.46
C LYS A 79 11.81 -15.84 -13.14
N ARG A 80 10.76 -16.15 -12.35
CA ARG A 80 10.45 -17.51 -11.89
C ARG A 80 9.67 -18.36 -12.88
N ILE A 81 8.75 -17.75 -13.62
CA ILE A 81 7.87 -18.49 -14.55
C ILE A 81 8.62 -18.87 -15.84
N GLY A 82 9.92 -18.55 -15.96
CA GLY A 82 10.71 -18.89 -17.13
C GLY A 82 10.14 -18.22 -18.38
N TRP A 83 9.91 -16.91 -18.27
CA TRP A 83 9.46 -16.09 -19.38
C TRP A 83 10.59 -15.70 -20.31
#